data_AF-A0A2C9TIE0-F1
#
_entry.id   AF-A0A2C9TIE0-F1
#
_cell.length_a   1.000
_cell.length_b   1.000
_cell.length_c   1.000
_cell.angle_alpha   90.00
_cell.angle_beta   90.00
_cell.angle_gamma   90.00
#
_symmetry.space_group_name_H-M   'P 1'
#
loop_
_entity.id
_entity.type
_entity.pdbx_description
1 polymer ?
#
loop_
_entity_poly.entity_id
_entity_poly.type
_entity_poly.pdbx_seq_one_letter_code
_entity_poly.pdbx_strand_id
1 'polypeptide(L)' 'MSIHCARCAHELERIEGEVALCCINSKCQAQHVEGLIHFGSRQAINIDGLGTIIIHQLYQSVLINDVDG' A
#
# COMPACT_ATOMS: atom_id res chain seq x y z
N MET A 1 -3.00 16.78 -14.19
CA MET A 1 -2.39 16.11 -13.03
C MET A 1 -3.41 16.16 -11.89
N SER A 2 -3.85 15.02 -11.36
CA SER A 2 -4.83 14.99 -10.26
C SER A 2 -4.12 15.29 -8.93
N ILE A 3 -4.72 16.14 -8.10
CA ILE A 3 -4.28 16.40 -6.72
C ILE A 3 -4.99 15.51 -5.69
N HIS A 4 -5.84 14.58 -6.14
CA HIS A 4 -6.52 13.62 -5.28
C HIS A 4 -6.12 12.19 -5.62
N CYS A 5 -5.99 11.36 -4.59
CA CYS A 5 -5.72 9.94 -4.71
C CYS A 5 -6.85 9.22 -5.45
N ALA A 6 -6.53 8.48 -6.51
CA ALA A 6 -7.53 7.73 -7.28
C ALA A 6 -8.19 6.58 -6.48
N ARG A 7 -7.59 6.15 -5.36
CA ARG A 7 -8.12 5.04 -4.55
C ARG A 7 -9.03 5.47 -3.41
N CYS A 8 -8.63 6.50 -2.66
CA CYS A 8 -9.36 6.95 -1.46
C CYS A 8 -9.86 8.40 -1.53
N ALA A 9 -9.63 9.08 -2.65
CA ALA A 9 -9.97 10.49 -2.87
C ALA A 9 -9.34 11.51 -1.90
N HIS A 10 -8.43 11.08 -1.02
CA HIS A 10 -7.67 12.00 -0.16
C HIS A 10 -6.77 12.92 -0.99
N GLU A 11 -6.55 14.13 -0.50
CA GLU A 11 -5.60 15.08 -1.11
C GLU A 11 -4.19 14.48 -1.12
N LEU A 12 -3.47 14.69 -2.22
CA LEU A 12 -2.10 14.21 -2.37
C LEU A 12 -1.14 15.28 -1.88
N GLU A 13 -0.11 14.84 -1.16
CA GLU A 13 0.93 15.72 -0.65
C GLU A 13 2.23 15.51 -1.42
N ARG A 14 2.95 16.61 -1.63
CA ARG A 14 4.34 16.56 -2.08
C ARG A 14 5.23 16.52 -0.85
N ILE A 15 5.87 15.39 -0.63
CA ILE A 15 6.87 15.25 0.45
C ILE A 15 8.10 16.09 0.09
N GLU A 16 8.69 16.75 1.07
CA GLU A 16 9.90 17.55 0.86
C GLU A 16 11.02 16.69 0.27
N GLY A 17 11.62 17.16 -0.83
CA GLY A 17 12.64 16.42 -1.57
C GLY A 17 12.10 15.46 -2.65
N GLU A 18 10.79 15.19 -2.68
CA GLU A 18 10.17 14.29 -3.64
C GLU A 18 9.53 15.01 -4.84
N VAL A 19 9.75 14.45 -6.04
CA VAL A 19 9.12 14.94 -7.27
C VAL A 19 7.69 14.41 -7.41
N ALA A 20 7.39 13.27 -6.79
CA ALA A 20 6.08 12.65 -6.84
C ALA A 20 5.07 13.31 -5.88
N LEU A 21 3.78 13.18 -6.22
CA LEU A 21 2.67 13.40 -5.30
C LEU A 21 2.31 12.07 -4.66
N CYS A 22 2.24 12.03 -3.33
CA CYS A 22 2.02 10.82 -2.55
C CYS A 22 0.73 10.92 -1.73
N CYS A 23 0.03 9.80 -1.59
CA CYS A 23 -1.13 9.73 -0.70
C CYS A 23 -0.65 9.40 0.71
N ILE A 24 -0.87 10.31 1.67
CA ILE A 24 -0.44 10.13 3.07
C ILE A 24 -1.55 9.61 4.00
N ASN A 25 -2.75 9.36 3.46
CA ASN A 25 -3.85 8.84 4.23
C ASN A 25 -3.54 7.41 4.70
N SER A 26 -3.36 7.24 6.01
CA SER A 26 -3.06 5.95 6.62
C SER A 26 -4.13 4.90 6.35
N LYS A 27 -5.40 5.29 6.13
CA LYS A 27 -6.51 4.37 5.83
C LYS A 27 -6.67 4.07 4.34
N CYS A 28 -5.71 4.46 3.51
CA CYS A 28 -5.78 4.24 2.08
C CYS A 28 -5.55 2.75 1.76
N GLN A 29 -6.55 2.12 1.16
CA GLN A 29 -6.48 0.70 0.77
C GLN A 29 -5.30 0.38 -0.15
N ALA A 30 -4.92 1.31 -1.03
CA ALA A 30 -3.74 1.12 -1.88
C ALA A 30 -2.46 1.11 -1.05
N GLN A 31 -2.34 1.98 -0.04
CA GLN A 31 -1.18 2.01 0.85
C GLN A 31 -1.09 0.75 1.70
N HIS A 32 -2.22 0.24 2.21
CA HIS A 32 -2.24 -1.01 2.96
C HIS A 32 -1.72 -2.19 2.13
N VAL A 33 -2.23 -2.32 0.89
CA VAL A 33 -1.83 -3.41 -0.01
C VAL A 33 -0.35 -3.29 -0.39
N GLU A 34 0.13 -2.10 -0.73
CA GLU A 34 1.56 -1.88 -1.02
C GLU A 34 2.44 -2.15 0.21
N GLY A 35 1.99 -1.75 1.41
CA GLY A 35 2.67 -2.07 2.67
C GLY A 35 2.78 -3.57 2.90
N LEU A 36 1.71 -4.33 2.67
CA LEU A 36 1.71 -5.80 2.76
C LEU A 36 2.66 -6.44 1.73
N ILE A 37 2.68 -5.93 0.50
CA ILE A 37 3.59 -6.39 -0.57
C ILE A 37 5.04 -6.14 -0.17
N HIS A 38 5.34 -4.94 0.31
CA HIS A 38 6.68 -4.61 0.79
C HIS A 38 7.10 -5.49 1.96
N PHE A 39 6.22 -5.66 2.94
CA PHE A 39 6.48 -6.49 4.12
C PHE A 39 6.85 -7.93 3.77
N GLY A 40 6.10 -8.57 2.87
CA GLY A 40 6.37 -9.94 2.40
C GLY A 40 7.57 -10.08 1.47
N SER A 41 8.10 -8.97 0.93
CA SER A 41 9.14 -8.97 -0.09
C SER A 41 10.49 -9.52 0.40
N ARG A 42 11.35 -9.91 -0.54
CA ARG A 42 12.71 -10.41 -0.24
C ARG A 42 13.59 -9.41 0.50
N GLN A 43 13.34 -8.12 0.30
CA GLN A 43 14.10 -7.03 0.92
C GLN A 43 13.61 -6.67 2.34
N ALA A 44 12.48 -7.24 2.77
CA ALA A 44 11.92 -7.05 4.10
C ALA A 44 11.91 -8.38 4.87
N ILE A 45 10.74 -8.95 5.15
CA ILE A 45 10.61 -10.17 5.96
C ILE A 45 10.94 -11.44 5.16
N ASN A 46 10.92 -11.37 3.82
CA ASN A 46 11.25 -12.47 2.92
C ASN A 46 10.38 -13.72 3.13
N ILE A 47 9.07 -13.59 2.91
CA ILE A 47 8.13 -14.71 3.02
C ILE A 47 8.01 -15.41 1.66
N ASP A 48 8.69 -16.55 1.51
CA ASP A 48 8.64 -17.33 0.29
C ASP A 48 7.21 -17.74 -0.07
N GLY A 49 6.83 -17.50 -1.33
CA GLY A 49 5.49 -17.78 -1.83
C GLY A 49 4.45 -16.70 -1.55
N LEU A 50 4.73 -15.68 -0.72
CA LEU A 50 3.80 -14.57 -0.48
C LEU A 50 3.99 -13.45 -1.52
N GLY A 51 3.68 -13.75 -2.78
CA GLY A 51 3.75 -12.79 -3.87
C GLY A 51 2.55 -11.83 -3.93
N THR A 52 2.67 -10.79 -4.76
CA THR A 52 1.66 -9.73 -4.95
C THR A 52 0.26 -10.28 -5.22
N ILE A 53 0.13 -11.31 -6.07
CA ILE A 53 -1.17 -11.91 -6.42
C ILE A 53 -1.86 -12.51 -5.19
N ILE A 54 -1.12 -13.25 -4.35
CA ILE A 54 -1.66 -13.88 -3.15
C ILE A 54 -2.06 -12.81 -2.14
N ILE A 55 -1.25 -11.77 -1.96
CA ILE A 55 -1.58 -10.65 -1.08
C ILE A 55 -2.89 -9.96 -1.52
N HIS A 56 -3.05 -9.68 -2.82
CA HIS A 56 -4.30 -9.12 -3.34
C HIS A 56 -5.50 -10.03 -3.07
N GLN A 57 -5.37 -11.34 -3.28
CA GLN A 57 -6.45 -12.30 -3.03
C GLN A 57 -6.84 -12.35 -1.55
N LEU A 58 -5.85 -12.41 -0.65
CA LEU A 58 -6.08 -12.41 0.79
C LEU A 58 -6.75 -11.11 1.26
N TYR A 59 -6.29 -9.96 0.75
CA TYR A 59 -6.85 -8.66 1.06
C TYR A 59 -8.30 -8.52 0.57
N GLN A 60 -8.57 -8.92 -0.67
CA GLN A 60 -9.92 -8.92 -1.25
C GLN A 60 -10.87 -9.88 -0.53
N SER A 61 -10.34 -10.99 0.00
CA SER A 61 -11.09 -11.96 0.80
C SER A 61 -11.29 -11.51 2.26
N VAL A 62 -10.80 -10.31 2.63
CA VAL A 62 -10.90 -9.76 4.00
C VAL A 62 -10.24 -10.68 5.05
N LEU A 63 -9.20 -11.42 4.65
CA LEU A 63 -8.43 -12.29 5.55
C LEU A 63 -7.25 -11.56 6.19
N ILE A 64 -6.79 -10.47 5.57
CA ILE A 64 -5.72 -9.58 6.03
C ILE A 64 -6.13 -8.13 5.76
N ASN A 65 -5.68 -7.19 6.59
CA ASN A 65 -6.09 -5.76 6.51
C ASN A 65 -4.92 -4.80 6.35
N ASP A 66 -3.82 -5.02 7.05
CA ASP A 66 -2.61 -4.20 7.04
C ASP A 66 -1.50 -4.95 7.80
N VAL A 67 -0.35 -4.29 7.96
CA VAL A 67 0.82 -4.79 8.70
C VAL A 67 0.91 -4.27 10.14
N ASP A 68 0.11 -3.26 10.49
CA ASP A 68 0.14 -2.49 11.74
C ASP A 68 -1.25 -2.54 12.39
N GLY A 69 -1.48 -3.58 13.20
CA GLY A 69 -2.80 -3.94 13.73
C GLY A 69 -3.50 -2.90 14.62
#